data_AF-A0A842J1G0-F1
#
_entry.id   AF-A0A842J1G0-F1
#
_cell.length_a   1.000
_cell.length_b   1.000
_cell.length_c   1.000
_cell.angle_alpha   90.00
_cell.angle_beta   90.00
_cell.angle_gamma   90.00
#
_symmetry.space_group_name_H-M   'P 1'
#
loop_
_entity.id
_entity.type
_entity.pdbx_description
1 polymer ?
#
loop_
_entity_poly.entity_id
_entity_poly.type
_entity_poly.pdbx_seq_one_letter_code
_entity_poly.pdbx_strand_id
1 'polypeptide(L)' 'MEILIISEESLSKYENKLISVSKNYDVIDIENDLIDGIYIAKVFVENI' A
#
# COMPACT_ATOMS: atom_id res chain seq x y z
N MET A 1 12.42 0.47 0.72
CA MET A 1 11.78 0.65 2.04
C MET A 1 10.40 0.02 1.99
N GLU A 2 9.90 -0.51 3.11
CA GLU A 2 8.58 -1.18 3.18
C GLU A 2 7.60 -0.33 3.99
N ILE A 3 6.37 -0.18 3.49
CA ILE A 3 5.25 0.47 4.18
C ILE A 3 4.11 -0.56 4.30
N LEU A 4 3.63 -0.77 5.52
CA LEU A 4 2.50 -1.65 5.80
C LEU A 4 1.20 -0.85 5.95
N ILE A 5 0.17 -1.22 5.20
CA ILE A 5 -1.17 -0.64 5.29
C ILE A 5 -2.17 -1.74 5.67
N ILE A 6 -3.00 -1.45 6.67
CA ILE A 6 -4.04 -2.37 7.17
C ILE A 6 -5.37 -1.63 7.10
N SER A 7 -6.39 -2.26 6.52
CA SER A 7 -7.73 -1.69 6.42
C SER A 7 -8.82 -2.74 6.57
N GLU A 8 -9.89 -2.38 7.26
CA GLU A 8 -11.15 -3.14 7.27
C GLU A 8 -11.99 -2.87 6.01
N GLU A 9 -11.60 -1.89 5.17
CA GLU A 9 -12.19 -1.61 3.86
C GLU A 9 -11.29 -2.10 2.70
N SER A 10 -11.85 -2.21 1.50
CA SER A 10 -11.11 -2.61 0.28
C SER A 10 -9.88 -1.74 0.00
N LEU A 11 -8.73 -2.39 -0.23
CA LEU A 11 -7.43 -1.75 -0.53
C LEU A 11 -7.40 -0.95 -1.84
N SER A 12 -8.30 -1.21 -2.77
CA SER A 12 -8.39 -0.49 -4.06
C SER A 12 -8.63 1.02 -3.89
N LYS A 13 -9.22 1.46 -2.77
CA LYS A 13 -9.31 2.90 -2.45
C LYS A 13 -7.97 3.51 -2.02
N TYR A 14 -7.07 2.68 -1.49
CA TYR A 14 -5.77 3.10 -0.98
C TYR A 14 -4.68 3.12 -2.04
N GLU A 15 -4.76 2.33 -3.12
CA GLU A 15 -3.84 2.45 -4.26
C GLU A 15 -3.77 3.90 -4.79
N ASN A 16 -4.93 4.53 -5.03
CA ASN A 16 -5.00 5.93 -5.45
C ASN A 16 -4.44 6.91 -4.39
N LYS A 17 -4.52 6.54 -3.10
CA LYS A 17 -4.02 7.37 -2.00
C LYS A 17 -2.51 7.19 -1.81
N LEU A 18 -1.98 5.98 -2.00
CA LEU A 18 -0.56 5.62 -1.99
C LEU A 18 0.23 6.38 -3.06
N ILE A 19 -0.28 6.38 -4.29
CA ILE A 19 0.29 7.16 -5.41
C ILE A 19 0.34 8.67 -5.05
N SER A 20 -0.58 9.14 -4.21
CA SER A 20 -0.61 10.53 -3.73
C SER A 20 0.25 10.79 -2.48
N VAL A 21 0.60 9.76 -1.69
CA VAL A 21 1.32 9.91 -0.40
C VAL A 21 2.82 10.11 -0.60
N SER A 22 3.39 9.74 -1.75
CA SER A 22 4.82 9.90 -1.98
C SER A 22 5.18 10.64 -3.26
N LYS A 23 5.15 11.97 -3.22
CA LYS A 23 5.91 12.78 -4.20
C LYS A 23 7.43 12.49 -4.17
N ASN A 24 7.91 11.82 -3.12
CA ASN A 24 9.32 11.53 -2.87
C ASN A 24 9.68 10.04 -3.03
N TYR A 25 8.70 9.18 -3.32
CA TYR A 25 8.93 7.75 -3.42
C TYR A 25 8.17 7.16 -4.60
N ASP A 26 8.85 6.35 -5.40
CA ASP A 26 8.22 5.52 -6.42
C ASP A 26 7.80 4.18 -5.83
N VAL A 27 6.61 3.71 -6.23
CA VAL A 27 6.09 2.39 -5.83
C VAL A 27 6.65 1.35 -6.78
N ILE A 28 7.38 0.38 -6.23
CA ILE A 28 8.02 -0.70 -6.96
C ILE A 28 7.07 -1.88 -7.08
N ASP A 29 6.41 -2.24 -5.98
CA ASP A 29 5.53 -3.40 -5.90
C ASP A 29 4.52 -3.27 -4.76
N ILE A 30 3.40 -3.99 -4.88
CA ILE A 30 2.34 -4.06 -3.86
C ILE A 30 1.91 -5.52 -3.70
N GLU A 31 2.15 -6.07 -2.52
CA GLU A 31 1.61 -7.37 -2.12
C GLU A 31 0.36 -7.17 -1.26
N ASN A 32 -0.75 -7.82 -1.61
CA ASN A 32 -2.01 -7.72 -0.88
C ASN A 32 -2.40 -9.08 -0.28
N ASP A 33 -2.93 -9.05 0.94
CA ASP A 33 -3.44 -10.21 1.65
C ASP A 33 -4.79 -9.88 2.34
N LEU A 34 -5.59 -10.91 2.62
CA LEU A 34 -6.87 -10.81 3.33
C LEU A 34 -6.88 -11.83 4.47
N ILE A 35 -6.72 -11.33 5.69
CA ILE A 35 -6.64 -12.16 6.91
C ILE A 35 -7.82 -11.81 7.81
N ASP A 36 -8.67 -12.80 8.09
CA ASP A 36 -9.86 -12.63 8.96
C ASP A 36 -10.77 -11.45 8.56
N GLY A 37 -10.88 -11.18 7.26
CA GLY A 37 -11.69 -10.06 6.72
C GLY A 37 -10.99 -8.70 6.74
N ILE A 38 -9.75 -8.63 7.24
CA ILE A 38 -8.90 -7.45 7.25
C ILE A 38 -7.98 -7.51 6.04
N TYR A 39 -8.00 -6.45 5.23
CA TYR A 39 -7.11 -6.31 4.10
C TYR A 39 -5.76 -5.73 4.54
N ILE A 40 -4.67 -6.35 4.08
CA ILE A 40 -3.29 -5.95 4.37
C ILE A 40 -2.56 -5.72 3.05
N ALA A 41 -1.95 -4.55 2.89
CA ALA A 41 -1.05 -4.26 1.77
C ALA A 41 0.37 -4.00 2.28
N LYS A 42 1.34 -4.72 1.71
CA LYS A 42 2.76 -4.38 1.83
C LYS A 42 3.18 -3.64 0.58
N VAL A 43 3.65 -2.42 0.76
CA VAL A 43 4.05 -1.55 -0.34
C VAL A 43 5.55 -1.37 -0.30
N PHE A 44 6.20 -1.75 -1.39
CA PHE A 44 7.63 -1.62 -1.57
C PHE A 44 7.90 -0.33 -2.35
N VAL A 45 8.69 0.56 -1.74
CA VAL A 45 9.00 1.88 -2.32
C VAL A 45 10.50 2.16 -2.37
N GLU A 46 10.94 2.93 -3.35
CA GLU A 46 12.28 3.52 -3.42
C GLU A 46 12.23 5.04 -3.36
N ASN A 47 13.31 5.65 -2.85
CA ASN A 47 13.49 7.10 -2.93
C ASN A 47 13.74 7.50 -4.38
N ILE A 48 13.15 8.63 -4.80
CA ILE A 48 13.46 9.30 -6.07
C ILE A 48 14.66 10.24 -5.87
#